data_AF-A0A6J3C7W0-F1
#
_entry.id   AF-A0A6J3C7W0-F1
#
_cell.length_a   1.000
_cell.length_b   1.000
_cell.length_c   1.000
_cell.angle_alpha   90.00
_cell.angle_beta   90.00
_cell.angle_gamma   90.00
#
_symmetry.space_group_name_H-M   'P 1'
#
loop_
_entity.id
_entity.type
_entity.pdbx_description
1 polymer ?
#
loop_
_entity_poly.entity_id
_entity_poly.type
_entity_poly.pdbx_seq_one_letter_code
_entity_poly.pdbx_strand_id
1 'polypeptide(L)'
;MTIVVIAVTITGFFGYWAWGESCRTPITTHMPMEMLPIILRFLLVGMLAVTFAVQFWVPFRTVWHYIGKNCLRKRACWERFYRLLQVVAITAVALIFPNMIKLMIFMGDFFLAFITFIFPALININVTWNEHKPRTIRYNKLFFYC
;
A
#
# COMPACT_ATOMS: atom_id res chain seq x y z
N MET A 1 4.19 2.10 17.93
CA MET A 1 4.10 3.43 17.29
C MET A 1 5.26 4.34 17.69
N THR A 2 5.67 4.38 18.95
CA THR A 2 6.82 5.19 19.42
C THR A 2 8.14 4.91 18.68
N ILE A 3 8.51 3.64 18.48
CA ILE A 3 9.75 3.27 17.78
C ILE A 3 9.76 3.79 16.34
N VAL A 4 8.64 3.66 15.63
CA VAL A 4 8.50 4.12 14.24
C VAL A 4 8.61 5.64 14.16
N VAL A 5 7.94 6.35 15.08
CA VAL A 5 8.01 7.81 15.16
C VAL A 5 9.44 8.27 15.39
N ILE A 6 10.16 7.66 16.34
CA ILE A 6 11.56 8.02 16.61
C ILE A 6 12.43 7.76 15.37
N ALA A 7 12.30 6.60 14.72
CA ALA A 7 13.07 6.28 13.52
C ALA A 7 12.80 7.25 12.35
N VAL A 8 11.54 7.62 12.12
CA VAL A 8 11.16 8.57 11.05
C VAL A 8 11.64 9.98 11.38
N THR A 9 11.50 10.42 12.63
CA THR A 9 11.99 11.74 13.06
C THR A 9 13.50 11.85 12.95
N ILE A 10 14.24 10.82 13.37
CA ILE A 10 15.71 10.79 13.24
C ILE A 10 16.13 10.81 11.78
N THR A 11 15.54 9.98 10.93
CA THR A 11 15.89 9.95 9.49
C THR A 11 15.50 11.25 8.77
N GLY A 12 14.37 11.87 9.13
CA GLY A 12 13.98 13.19 8.63
C GLY A 12 14.94 14.30 9.08
N PHE A 13 15.32 14.31 10.36
CA PHE A 13 16.23 15.31 10.94
C PHE A 13 17.62 15.24 10.31
N PHE A 14 18.24 14.06 10.28
CA PHE A 14 19.56 13.88 9.65
C PHE A 14 19.51 14.10 8.14
N GLY A 15 18.39 13.76 7.48
CA GLY A 15 18.18 14.04 6.06
C GLY A 15 18.19 15.54 5.75
N TYR A 16 17.52 16.35 6.57
CA TYR A 16 17.52 17.80 6.42
C TYR A 16 18.89 18.42 6.78
N TRP A 17 19.54 17.95 7.84
CA TRP A 17 20.87 18.47 8.23
C TRP A 17 21.92 18.25 7.13
N ALA A 18 21.89 17.13 6.43
CA ALA A 18 22.88 16.83 5.39
C ALA A 18 22.79 17.72 4.13
N TRP A 19 21.59 18.19 3.74
CA TRP A 19 21.39 18.93 2.48
C TRP A 19 20.83 20.35 2.64
N GLY A 20 20.38 20.73 3.84
CA GLY A 20 19.87 22.08 4.15
C GLY A 20 18.73 22.53 3.21
N GLU A 21 18.77 23.78 2.76
CA GLU A 21 17.76 24.36 1.87
C GLU A 21 17.76 23.79 0.44
N SER A 22 18.76 23.00 0.07
CA SER A 22 18.83 22.34 -1.24
C SER A 22 18.04 21.02 -1.29
N CYS A 23 17.35 20.65 -0.20
CA CYS A 23 16.50 19.46 -0.13
C CYS A 23 15.29 19.57 -1.05
N ARG A 24 15.37 18.98 -2.25
CA ARG A 24 14.23 18.77 -3.13
C ARG A 24 13.73 17.33 -3.04
N THR A 25 12.43 17.17 -2.84
CA THR A 25 11.76 15.88 -2.95
C THR A 25 11.56 15.53 -4.42
N PRO A 26 11.90 14.30 -4.88
CA PRO A 26 12.40 13.14 -4.13
C PRO A 26 13.90 13.26 -3.83
N ILE A 27 14.26 13.06 -2.57
CA ILE A 27 15.63 13.27 -2.05
C ILE A 27 16.63 12.37 -2.81
N THR A 28 16.22 11.16 -3.16
CA THR A 28 17.07 10.18 -3.86
C THR A 28 17.48 10.61 -5.26
N THR A 29 16.71 11.46 -5.94
CA THR A 29 16.99 11.88 -7.33
C THR A 29 17.94 13.07 -7.38
N HIS A 30 17.96 13.92 -6.34
CA HIS A 30 18.71 15.18 -6.32
C HIS A 30 20.07 15.14 -5.58
N MET A 31 20.48 13.99 -5.01
CA MET A 31 21.80 13.85 -4.38
C MET A 31 22.98 14.07 -5.36
N PRO A 32 24.10 14.66 -4.90
CA PRO A 32 25.33 14.78 -5.69
C PRO A 32 25.93 13.42 -6.04
N MET A 33 26.71 13.37 -7.12
CA MET A 33 27.36 12.16 -7.64
C MET A 33 28.66 11.85 -6.87
N GLU A 34 28.53 11.65 -5.56
CA GLU A 34 29.61 11.18 -4.69
C GLU A 34 29.47 9.67 -4.40
N MET A 35 30.56 9.01 -3.99
CA MET A 35 30.57 7.54 -3.83
C MET A 35 29.51 7.01 -2.84
N LEU A 36 29.31 7.69 -1.71
CA LEU A 36 28.34 7.26 -0.68
C LEU A 36 26.87 7.36 -1.16
N PRO A 37 26.39 8.50 -1.69
CA PRO A 37 25.04 8.61 -2.27
C PRO A 37 24.76 7.63 -3.41
N ILE A 38 25.76 7.31 -4.24
CA ILE A 38 25.60 6.37 -5.36
C ILE A 38 25.31 4.95 -4.86
N ILE A 39 26.06 4.48 -3.86
CA ILE A 39 25.85 3.16 -3.24
C ILE A 39 24.46 3.09 -2.59
N LEU A 40 24.07 4.14 -1.87
CA LEU A 40 22.75 4.22 -1.23
C LEU A 40 21.61 4.16 -2.26
N ARG A 41 21.74 4.90 -3.37
CA ARG A 41 20.78 4.86 -4.48
C ARG A 41 20.64 3.47 -5.06
N PHE A 42 21.74 2.77 -5.28
CA PHE A 42 21.72 1.41 -5.82
C PHE A 42 21.03 0.43 -4.86
N LEU A 43 21.35 0.50 -3.57
CA LEU A 43 20.70 -0.31 -2.54
C LEU A 43 19.19 -0.03 -2.48
N LEU A 44 18.80 1.25 -2.58
CA LEU A 44 17.41 1.67 -2.56
C LEU A 44 16.64 1.19 -3.79
N VAL A 45 17.22 1.27 -4.99
CA VAL A 45 16.63 0.70 -6.20
C VAL A 45 16.46 -0.81 -6.07
N GLY A 46 17.46 -1.51 -5.52
CA GLY A 46 17.37 -2.95 -5.26
C GLY A 46 16.24 -3.30 -4.29
N MET A 47 16.15 -2.59 -3.16
CA MET A 47 15.07 -2.77 -2.18
C MET A 47 13.69 -2.51 -2.80
N LEU A 48 13.53 -1.43 -3.57
CA LEU A 48 12.26 -1.08 -4.20
C LEU A 48 11.85 -2.10 -5.26
N ALA A 49 12.78 -2.60 -6.06
CA ALA A 49 12.51 -3.62 -7.06
C ALA A 49 11.95 -4.90 -6.42
N VAL A 50 12.57 -5.36 -5.32
CA VAL A 50 12.08 -6.53 -4.57
C VAL A 50 10.73 -6.24 -3.90
N THR A 51 10.58 -5.07 -3.27
CA THR A 51 9.35 -4.69 -2.57
C THR A 51 8.16 -4.59 -3.53
N PHE A 52 8.37 -4.04 -4.72
CA PHE A 52 7.33 -3.93 -5.74
C PHE A 52 6.84 -5.30 -6.21
N ALA A 53 7.73 -6.27 -6.37
CA ALA A 53 7.36 -7.64 -6.74
C ALA A 53 6.48 -8.30 -5.67
N VAL A 54 6.80 -8.10 -4.38
CA VAL A 54 6.00 -8.64 -3.27
C VAL A 54 4.65 -7.93 -3.15
N GLN A 55 4.61 -6.60 -3.29
CA GLN A 55 3.36 -5.84 -3.22
C GLN A 55 2.38 -6.21 -4.32
N PHE A 56 2.86 -6.52 -5.53
CA PHE A 56 2.00 -6.94 -6.64
C PHE A 56 1.34 -8.31 -6.42
N TRP A 57 1.96 -9.17 -5.60
CA TRP A 57 1.45 -10.53 -5.33
C TRP A 57 0.11 -10.54 -4.58
N VAL A 58 -0.05 -9.66 -3.58
CA VAL A 58 -1.24 -9.58 -2.73
C VAL A 58 -2.52 -9.27 -3.53
N PRO A 59 -2.61 -8.17 -4.31
CA PRO A 59 -3.81 -7.85 -5.07
C PRO A 59 -4.10 -8.90 -6.14
N PHE A 60 -3.08 -9.50 -6.75
CA PHE A 60 -3.26 -10.61 -7.70
C PHE A 60 -3.99 -11.79 -7.06
N ARG A 61 -3.52 -12.24 -5.89
CA ARG A 61 -4.15 -13.34 -5.15
C ARG A 61 -5.58 -13.00 -4.73
N THR A 62 -5.83 -11.77 -4.26
CA THR A 62 -7.15 -11.32 -3.84
C THR A 62 -8.14 -11.31 -5.02
N VAL A 63 -7.77 -10.69 -6.14
CA VAL A 63 -8.61 -10.65 -7.35
C VAL A 63 -8.91 -12.07 -7.86
N TRP A 64 -7.90 -12.95 -7.87
CA TRP A 64 -8.08 -14.33 -8.29
C TRP A 64 -9.01 -15.13 -7.38
N HIS A 65 -8.98 -14.90 -6.06
CA HIS A 65 -9.87 -15.57 -5.12
C HIS A 65 -11.35 -15.25 -5.38
N TYR A 66 -11.68 -13.99 -5.68
CA TYR A 66 -13.06 -13.58 -5.95
C TYR A 66 -13.54 -14.03 -7.33
N ILE A 67 -12.71 -13.90 -8.35
CA ILE A 67 -13.11 -14.16 -9.74
C ILE A 67 -13.03 -15.65 -10.09
N GLY A 68 -12.04 -16.35 -9.52
CA GLY A 68 -11.82 -17.77 -9.74
C GLY A 68 -12.96 -18.68 -9.25
N LYS A 69 -13.90 -18.16 -8.45
CA LYS A 69 -15.15 -18.85 -8.07
C LYS A 69 -16.19 -18.89 -9.20
N ASN A 70 -16.21 -17.90 -10.09
CA ASN A 70 -17.23 -17.77 -11.14
C ASN A 70 -16.74 -18.24 -12.52
N CYS A 71 -15.43 -18.34 -12.75
CA CYS A 71 -14.86 -18.70 -14.06
C CYS A 71 -14.34 -20.15 -14.09
N LEU A 72 -15.23 -21.11 -14.38
CA LEU A 72 -14.88 -22.53 -14.60
C LEU A 72 -14.32 -22.83 -16.00
N ARG A 73 -14.58 -21.96 -17.01
CA ARG A 73 -14.18 -22.17 -18.41
C ARG A 73 -13.02 -21.24 -18.79
N LYS A 74 -11.93 -21.80 -19.35
CA LYS A 74 -10.68 -21.10 -19.78
C LYS A 74 -9.92 -20.35 -18.68
N ARG A 75 -9.75 -20.97 -17.52
CA ARG A 75 -9.05 -20.44 -16.34
C ARG A 75 -7.66 -19.84 -16.64
N ALA A 76 -6.86 -20.51 -17.47
CA ALA A 76 -5.51 -20.05 -17.84
C ALA A 76 -5.49 -18.74 -18.65
N CYS A 77 -6.52 -18.48 -19.48
CA CYS A 77 -6.59 -17.26 -20.28
C CYS A 77 -6.98 -16.05 -19.41
N TRP A 78 -7.97 -16.25 -18.53
CA TRP A 78 -8.38 -15.22 -17.56
C TRP A 78 -7.27 -14.87 -16.58
N GLU A 79 -6.50 -15.86 -16.11
CA GLU A 79 -5.35 -15.60 -15.23
C GLU A 79 -4.33 -14.67 -15.89
N ARG A 80 -4.04 -14.89 -17.18
CA ARG A 80 -3.08 -14.08 -17.93
C ARG A 80 -3.60 -12.68 -18.22
N PHE A 81 -4.90 -12.54 -18.46
CA PHE A 81 -5.56 -11.25 -18.63
C PHE A 81 -5.50 -10.41 -17.34
N TYR A 82 -5.74 -11.01 -16.16
CA TYR A 82 -5.67 -10.27 -14.90
C TYR A 82 -4.27 -9.79 -14.54
N ARG A 83 -3.24 -10.62 -14.77
CA ARG A 83 -1.85 -10.17 -14.61
C ARG A 83 -1.54 -8.98 -15.51
N LEU A 84 -2.01 -9.04 -16.76
CA LEU A 84 -1.78 -7.98 -17.74
C LEU A 84 -2.53 -6.69 -17.37
N LEU A 85 -3.78 -6.81 -16.91
CA LEU A 85 -4.60 -5.67 -16.47
C LEU A 85 -3.94 -4.92 -15.31
N GLN A 86 -3.41 -5.63 -14.32
CA GLN A 86 -2.76 -5.01 -13.16
C GLN A 86 -1.48 -4.26 -13.57
N VAL A 87 -0.64 -4.85 -14.43
CA VAL A 87 0.57 -4.18 -14.92
C VAL A 87 0.20 -2.96 -15.75
N VAL A 88 -0.75 -3.08 -16.68
CA VAL A 88 -1.22 -1.97 -17.52
C VAL A 88 -1.81 -0.85 -16.69
N ALA A 89 -2.57 -1.15 -15.64
CA ALA A 89 -3.12 -0.13 -14.74
C ALA A 89 -2.02 0.67 -14.05
N ILE A 90 -0.98 0.01 -13.52
CA ILE A 90 0.15 0.69 -12.87
C ILE A 90 0.93 1.53 -13.88
N THR A 91 1.19 1.00 -15.08
CA THR A 91 1.87 1.73 -16.15
C THR A 91 1.05 2.95 -16.60
N ALA A 92 -0.27 2.82 -16.72
CA ALA A 92 -1.15 3.94 -17.08
C ALA A 92 -1.11 5.06 -16.03
N VAL A 93 -1.16 4.72 -14.74
CA VAL A 93 -1.04 5.70 -13.64
C VAL A 93 0.33 6.40 -13.68
N ALA A 94 1.40 5.65 -13.95
CA ALA A 94 2.74 6.21 -14.05
C ALA A 94 2.90 7.21 -15.22
N LEU A 95 2.17 7.01 -16.34
CA LEU A 95 2.18 7.92 -17.48
C LEU A 95 1.38 9.20 -17.21
N ILE A 96 0.26 9.11 -16.50
CA ILE A 96 -0.64 10.25 -16.24
C ILE A 96 -0.01 11.23 -15.23
N PHE A 97 0.70 10.72 -14.22
CA PHE A 97 1.19 11.55 -13.11
C PHE A 97 2.73 11.63 -13.09
N PRO A 98 3.33 12.68 -13.68
CA PRO A 98 4.79 12.88 -13.59
C PRO A 98 5.25 13.28 -12.17
N ASN A 99 4.35 13.82 -11.34
CA ASN A 99 4.64 14.22 -9.95
C ASN A 99 4.14 13.17 -8.95
N MET A 100 4.97 12.16 -8.67
CA MET A 100 4.60 11.01 -7.81
C MET A 100 4.24 11.38 -6.37
N ILE A 101 4.86 12.44 -5.82
CA ILE A 101 4.66 12.85 -4.41
C ILE A 101 3.23 13.32 -4.15
N LYS A 102 2.66 14.11 -5.06
CA LYS A 102 1.29 14.63 -4.92
C LYS A 102 0.26 13.50 -4.91
N LEU A 103 0.46 12.51 -5.77
CA LEU A 103 -0.40 11.33 -5.83
C LEU A 103 -0.27 10.45 -4.59
N MET A 104 0.96 10.23 -4.10
CA MET A 104 1.20 9.42 -2.90
C MET A 104 0.50 9.99 -1.67
N ILE A 105 0.59 11.30 -1.45
CA ILE A 105 -0.05 11.98 -0.31
C ILE A 105 -1.58 11.88 -0.45
N PHE A 106 -2.14 12.18 -1.63
CA PHE A 106 -3.57 12.10 -1.86
C PHE A 106 -4.13 10.69 -1.62
N MET A 107 -3.52 9.66 -2.22
CA MET A 107 -3.97 8.28 -2.06
C MET A 107 -3.78 7.79 -0.62
N GLY A 108 -2.67 8.16 0.01
CA GLY A 108 -2.38 7.83 1.41
C GLY A 108 -3.45 8.38 2.34
N ASP A 109 -3.69 9.69 2.31
CA ASP A 109 -4.64 10.34 3.21
C ASP A 109 -6.08 9.90 2.95
N PHE A 110 -6.47 9.79 1.68
CA PHE A 110 -7.81 9.36 1.29
C PHE A 110 -8.10 7.94 1.79
N PHE A 111 -7.33 6.93 1.36
CA PHE A 111 -7.63 5.55 1.70
C PHE A 111 -7.37 5.22 3.17
N LEU A 112 -6.36 5.85 3.80
CA LEU A 112 -6.08 5.63 5.22
C LEU A 112 -7.23 6.14 6.10
N ALA A 113 -7.85 7.26 5.74
CA ALA A 113 -9.03 7.75 6.47
C ALA A 113 -10.20 6.75 6.44
N PHE A 114 -10.47 6.13 5.29
CA PHE A 114 -11.52 5.11 5.18
C PHE A 114 -11.19 3.85 5.98
N ILE A 115 -9.95 3.35 5.87
CA ILE A 115 -9.55 2.10 6.51
C ILE A 115 -9.41 2.23 8.02
N THR A 116 -8.78 3.31 8.49
CA THR A 116 -8.44 3.48 9.90
C THR A 116 -9.58 4.05 10.73
N PHE A 117 -10.43 4.93 10.16
CA PHE A 117 -11.50 5.56 10.93
C PHE A 117 -12.88 5.02 10.53
N ILE A 118 -13.23 5.07 9.25
CA ILE A 118 -14.61 4.84 8.81
C ILE A 118 -15.02 3.38 8.97
N PHE A 119 -14.27 2.42 8.44
CA PHE A 119 -14.62 1.00 8.57
C PHE A 119 -14.72 0.50 10.02
N PRO A 120 -13.75 0.75 10.93
CA PRO A 120 -13.87 0.27 12.30
C PRO A 120 -15.02 0.96 13.06
N ALA A 121 -15.28 2.24 12.83
CA ALA A 121 -16.42 2.93 13.43
C ALA A 121 -17.76 2.32 12.95
N LEU A 122 -17.89 2.06 11.64
CA LEU A 122 -19.08 1.42 11.08
C LEU A 122 -19.28 0.00 11.64
N ILE A 123 -18.21 -0.80 11.74
CA ILE A 123 -18.28 -2.15 12.30
C ILE A 123 -18.70 -2.07 13.77
N ASN A 124 -18.11 -1.16 14.57
CA ASN A 124 -18.45 -1.01 15.98
C ASN A 124 -19.92 -0.61 16.17
N ILE A 125 -20.42 0.35 15.40
CA ILE A 125 -21.84 0.77 15.46
C ILE A 125 -22.77 -0.39 15.12
N ASN A 126 -22.48 -1.16 14.06
CA ASN A 126 -23.31 -2.31 13.67
C ASN A 126 -23.28 -3.45 14.70
N VAL A 127 -22.14 -3.67 15.37
CA VAL A 127 -21.98 -4.71 16.39
C VAL A 127 -22.68 -4.32 17.69
N THR A 128 -22.46 -3.11 18.21
CA THR A 128 -23.04 -2.64 19.48
C THR A 128 -24.57 -2.53 19.41
N TRP A 129 -25.13 -2.22 18.23
CA TRP A 129 -26.58 -2.21 18.03
C TRP A 129 -27.24 -3.58 18.29
N ASN A 130 -26.52 -4.67 18.04
CA ASN A 130 -27.04 -6.03 18.17
C ASN A 130 -27.00 -6.55 19.63
N GLU A 131 -26.25 -5.89 20.52
CA GLU A 131 -26.16 -6.27 21.94
C GLU A 131 -27.38 -5.81 22.77
N HIS A 132 -28.16 -4.85 22.27
CA HIS A 132 -29.40 -4.40 22.91
C HIS A 132 -30.63 -5.28 22.61
N LYS A 133 -30.48 -6.36 21.81
CA LYS A 133 -31.51 -7.41 21.69
C LYS A 133 -31.10 -8.61 22.55
N PRO A 134 -32.00 -9.14 23.42
CA PRO A 134 -31.67 -10.25 24.30
C PRO A 134 -31.17 -11.48 23.51
N ARG A 135 -29.98 -11.93 23.92
CA ARG A 135 -29.13 -12.99 23.35
C ARG A 135 -29.89 -14.22 22.87
N THR A 136 -29.95 -14.47 21.56
CA THR A 136 -30.22 -15.82 21.00
C THR A 136 -29.67 -16.03 19.57
N ILE A 137 -28.50 -15.51 19.15
CA ILE A 137 -27.93 -15.91 17.84
C ILE A 137 -26.43 -16.25 17.92
N ARG A 138 -26.18 -17.54 18.20
CA ARG A 138 -25.12 -18.45 17.75
C ARG A 138 -23.88 -17.83 17.07
N TYR A 139 -22.86 -17.52 17.87
CA TYR A 139 -21.48 -17.19 17.47
C TYR A 139 -20.73 -18.38 16.86
N ASN A 140 -21.08 -18.84 15.66
CA ASN A 140 -20.28 -19.89 15.01
C ASN A 140 -19.93 -19.65 13.53
N LYS A 141 -19.95 -18.40 13.05
CA LYS A 141 -19.52 -18.09 11.69
C LYS A 141 -18.58 -16.90 11.51
N LEU A 142 -18.26 -16.14 12.57
CA LEU A 142 -17.39 -14.96 12.42
C LEU A 142 -15.88 -15.24 12.56
N PHE A 143 -15.47 -16.44 12.98
CA PHE A 143 -14.05 -16.77 13.18
C PHE A 143 -13.38 -17.41 11.95
N PHE A 144 -14.08 -17.58 10.82
CA PHE A 144 -13.55 -18.33 9.66
C PHE A 144 -13.05 -17.47 8.49
N TYR A 145 -12.76 -16.18 8.72
CA TYR A 145 -12.12 -15.32 7.71
C TYR A 145 -10.95 -14.51 8.29
N CYS A 146 -10.12 -15.16 9.11
CA CYS A 146 -8.69 -14.83 9.24
C CYS A 146 -7.89 -15.84 8.43
#